data_AF-A0A2D7YR82-F1
#
_entry.id   AF-A0A2D7YR82-F1
#
_cell.length_a   1.000
_cell.length_b   1.000
_cell.length_c   1.000
_cell.angle_alpha   90.00
_cell.angle_beta   90.00
_cell.angle_gamma   90.00
#
_symmetry.space_group_name_H-M   'P 1'
#
loop_
_entity.id
_entity.type
_entity.pdbx_description
1 polymer ?
#
loop_
_entity_poly.entity_id
_entity_poly.type
_entity_poly.pdbx_seq_one_letter_code
_entity_poly.pdbx_strand_id
1 'polypeptide(L)'
;MVVENTKWTDDDKMVLEKLARTERPVVLLVNKVDEVKDKSKLLPHLQWLSDQREFKDILPISAKNGDNIDALRTVVKAHLQPGFHFYPQDYVTDRSVRFMTAEIIREKLMRFTGDELPYETTVEIEQFGKSERGTTHIHALILVERPAQKRMVIGEGGSKLKTIGTEARRDLEKLLSSKVNLKLWVKVKSGWSDDERALKSLGYRED
;
A
#
# COMPACT_ATOMS: atom_id res chain seq x y z
N MET A 1 -10.49 4.67 10.05
CA MET A 1 -11.15 3.62 9.24
C MET A 1 -11.44 4.20 7.87
N VAL A 2 -11.29 3.40 6.80
CA VAL A 2 -11.64 3.82 5.44
C VAL A 2 -12.68 2.84 4.91
N VAL A 3 -13.77 3.35 4.35
CA VAL A 3 -14.82 2.56 3.69
C VAL A 3 -15.01 3.05 2.26
N GLU A 4 -15.59 2.22 1.41
CA GLU A 4 -15.81 2.53 0.01
C GLU A 4 -17.24 3.03 -0.23
N ASN A 5 -17.38 4.28 -0.70
CA ASN A 5 -18.62 4.90 -1.16
C ASN A 5 -19.85 4.68 -0.25
N THR A 6 -20.88 4.01 -0.75
CA THR A 6 -22.07 3.60 0.01
C THR A 6 -22.11 2.08 0.19
N LYS A 7 -20.98 1.38 0.03
CA LYS A 7 -20.85 -0.05 0.27
C LYS A 7 -20.50 -0.28 1.73
N TRP A 8 -21.04 -1.36 2.27
CA TRP A 8 -20.70 -1.88 3.57
C TRP A 8 -20.71 -3.40 3.49
N THR A 9 -19.57 -4.02 3.79
CA THR A 9 -19.39 -5.48 3.73
C THR A 9 -19.15 -6.07 5.12
N ASP A 10 -19.12 -7.40 5.20
CA ASP A 10 -18.74 -8.09 6.42
C ASP A 10 -17.28 -7.79 6.83
N ASP A 11 -16.40 -7.52 5.86
CA ASP A 11 -15.01 -7.10 6.13
C ASP A 11 -14.95 -5.72 6.82
N ASP A 12 -15.77 -4.76 6.36
CA ASP A 12 -15.88 -3.45 7.01
C ASP A 12 -16.37 -3.59 8.46
N LYS A 13 -17.36 -4.47 8.66
CA LYS A 13 -17.88 -4.79 10.00
C LYS A 13 -16.81 -5.42 10.89
N MET A 14 -16.01 -6.36 10.39
CA MET A 14 -14.90 -6.96 11.14
C MET A 14 -13.86 -5.92 11.57
N VAL A 15 -13.54 -4.96 10.69
CA VAL A 15 -12.63 -3.85 11.04
C VAL A 15 -13.25 -2.97 12.13
N LEU A 16 -14.54 -2.64 12.01
CA LEU A 16 -15.26 -1.85 13.02
C LEU A 16 -15.25 -2.52 14.40
N GLU A 17 -15.50 -3.83 14.45
CA GLU A 17 -15.50 -4.61 15.69
C GLU A 17 -14.13 -4.61 16.38
N LYS A 18 -13.04 -4.65 15.62
CA LYS A 18 -11.68 -4.50 16.17
C LYS A 18 -11.44 -3.10 16.73
N LEU A 19 -11.97 -2.08 16.06
CA LEU A 19 -11.90 -0.69 16.52
C LEU A 19 -12.74 -0.44 17.77
N ALA A 20 -13.76 -1.25 18.07
CA ALA A 20 -14.51 -1.12 19.34
C ALA A 20 -13.61 -1.26 20.58
N ARG A 21 -12.47 -1.94 20.45
CA ARG A 21 -11.52 -2.19 21.55
C ARG A 21 -10.45 -1.09 21.72
N THR A 22 -10.42 -0.07 20.86
CA THR A 22 -9.43 1.02 20.95
C THR A 22 -9.98 2.23 21.68
N GLU A 23 -9.17 2.76 22.61
CA GLU A 23 -9.42 4.05 23.29
C GLU A 23 -8.96 5.26 22.45
N ARG A 24 -8.25 5.02 21.33
CA ARG A 24 -7.75 6.09 20.47
C ARG A 24 -8.88 6.70 19.61
N PRO A 25 -8.82 8.00 19.29
CA PRO A 25 -9.80 8.63 18.41
C PRO A 25 -9.77 7.98 17.02
N VAL A 26 -10.94 7.62 16.51
CA VAL A 26 -11.09 7.01 15.19
C VAL A 26 -11.77 8.01 14.26
N VAL A 27 -11.12 8.34 13.16
CA VAL A 27 -11.70 9.11 12.05
C VAL A 27 -12.22 8.14 11.00
N LEU A 28 -13.43 8.36 10.50
CA LEU A 28 -14.02 7.61 9.40
C LEU A 28 -13.83 8.36 8.09
N LEU A 29 -13.22 7.71 7.11
CA LEU A 29 -13.05 8.23 5.75
C LEU A 29 -13.94 7.43 4.82
N VAL A 30 -14.90 8.10 4.18
CA VAL A 30 -15.73 7.50 3.14
C VAL A 30 -15.11 7.85 1.80
N ASN A 31 -14.37 6.93 1.21
CA ASN A 31 -13.58 7.18 0.00
C ASN A 31 -14.39 6.90 -1.28
N LYS A 32 -13.91 7.38 -2.44
CA LYS A 32 -14.54 7.23 -3.76
C LYS A 32 -15.93 7.87 -3.85
N VAL A 33 -16.16 8.99 -3.16
CA VAL A 33 -17.44 9.71 -3.23
C VAL A 33 -17.72 10.30 -4.61
N ASP A 34 -16.69 10.45 -5.45
CA ASP A 34 -16.80 10.82 -6.86
C ASP A 34 -17.50 9.75 -7.71
N GLU A 35 -17.48 8.48 -7.28
CA GLU A 35 -18.18 7.38 -7.96
C GLU A 35 -19.65 7.26 -7.55
N VAL A 36 -20.08 8.02 -6.53
CA VAL A 36 -21.48 8.02 -6.05
C VAL A 36 -22.34 8.83 -7.01
N LYS A 37 -23.00 8.12 -7.95
CA LYS A 37 -23.90 8.73 -8.95
C LYS A 37 -25.08 9.47 -8.32
N ASP A 38 -25.63 8.93 -7.23
CA ASP A 38 -26.77 9.49 -6.54
C ASP A 38 -26.34 10.04 -5.18
N LYS A 39 -26.04 11.34 -5.14
CA LYS A 39 -25.61 12.03 -3.91
C LYS A 39 -26.68 12.03 -2.82
N SER A 40 -27.96 11.80 -3.17
CA SER A 40 -29.03 11.72 -2.16
C SER A 40 -28.89 10.51 -1.24
N LYS A 41 -28.20 9.44 -1.70
CA LYS A 41 -27.92 8.24 -0.90
C LYS A 41 -26.73 8.39 0.04
N LEU A 42 -25.85 9.35 -0.22
CA LEU A 42 -24.65 9.54 0.57
C LEU A 42 -24.98 10.02 1.98
N LEU A 43 -25.86 11.02 2.12
CA LEU A 43 -26.19 11.59 3.43
C LEU A 43 -26.88 10.57 4.38
N PRO A 44 -27.90 9.79 3.96
CA PRO A 44 -28.46 8.72 4.78
C PRO A 44 -27.43 7.65 5.15
N HIS A 45 -26.51 7.31 4.24
CA HIS A 45 -25.47 6.33 4.52
C HIS A 45 -24.46 6.85 5.55
N LEU A 46 -24.05 8.11 5.44
CA LEU A 46 -23.19 8.76 6.43
C LEU A 46 -23.85 8.81 7.82
N GLN A 47 -25.15 9.07 7.87
CA GLN A 47 -25.91 9.02 9.12
C GLN A 47 -25.88 7.62 9.72
N TRP A 48 -26.22 6.60 8.93
CA TRP A 48 -26.20 5.21 9.38
C TRP A 48 -24.81 4.77 9.86
N LEU A 49 -23.74 5.20 9.18
CA LEU A 49 -22.35 4.96 9.59
C LEU A 49 -22.03 5.62 10.94
N SER A 50 -22.49 6.86 11.15
CA SER A 50 -22.31 7.57 12.43
C SER A 50 -22.99 6.86 13.61
N ASP A 51 -24.05 6.10 13.35
CA ASP A 51 -24.76 5.33 14.37
C ASP A 51 -24.04 4.01 14.72
N GLN A 52 -23.08 3.55 13.91
CA GLN A 52 -22.36 2.30 14.15
C GLN A 52 -21.31 2.41 15.27
N ARG A 53 -20.72 3.60 15.42
CA ARG A 53 -19.71 3.91 16.44
C ARG A 53 -19.58 5.42 16.58
N GLU A 54 -19.22 5.87 17.77
CA GLU A 54 -18.70 7.22 17.93
C GLU A 54 -17.36 7.38 17.18
N PHE A 55 -17.44 8.11 16.06
CA PHE A 55 -16.28 8.57 15.30
C PHE A 55 -15.96 10.00 15.69
N LYS A 56 -14.66 10.31 15.74
CA LYS A 56 -14.18 11.66 16.04
C LYS A 56 -14.54 12.65 14.94
N ASP A 57 -14.39 12.22 13.69
CA ASP A 57 -14.74 12.94 12.49
C ASP A 57 -15.18 11.93 11.41
N ILE A 58 -16.12 12.35 10.55
CA ILE A 58 -16.55 11.58 9.38
C ILE A 58 -16.33 12.45 8.15
N LEU A 59 -15.44 12.00 7.26
CA LEU A 59 -15.03 12.77 6.09
C LEU A 59 -15.33 12.00 4.80
N PRO A 60 -16.27 12.47 3.96
CA PRO A 60 -16.38 12.00 2.59
C PRO A 60 -15.21 12.54 1.77
N ILE A 61 -14.43 11.67 1.13
CA ILE A 61 -13.22 12.02 0.36
C ILE A 61 -13.20 11.36 -1.02
N SER A 62 -12.45 11.96 -1.94
CA SER A 62 -11.97 11.28 -3.15
C SER A 62 -10.45 11.26 -3.12
N ALA A 63 -9.85 10.14 -2.74
CA ALA A 63 -8.39 10.00 -2.75
C ALA A 63 -7.80 10.16 -4.16
N LYS A 64 -8.57 9.83 -5.19
CA LYS A 64 -8.16 9.94 -6.59
C LYS A 64 -8.16 11.38 -7.09
N ASN A 65 -9.21 12.14 -6.77
CA ASN A 65 -9.38 13.52 -7.27
C ASN A 65 -8.83 14.58 -6.31
N GLY A 66 -8.52 14.20 -5.06
CA GLY A 66 -8.03 15.08 -4.02
C GLY A 66 -9.12 15.73 -3.18
N ASP A 67 -10.40 15.39 -3.39
CA ASP A 67 -11.52 15.99 -2.68
C ASP A 67 -11.41 15.73 -1.16
N ASN A 68 -11.52 16.81 -0.37
CA ASN A 68 -11.45 16.81 1.09
C ASN A 68 -10.14 16.27 1.71
N ILE A 69 -9.07 16.10 0.92
CA ILE A 69 -7.76 15.68 1.46
C ILE A 69 -7.15 16.76 2.37
N ASP A 70 -7.37 18.05 2.09
CA ASP A 70 -6.89 19.13 2.96
C ASP A 70 -7.67 19.21 4.29
N ALA A 71 -8.96 18.88 4.27
CA ALA A 71 -9.76 18.73 5.49
C ALA A 71 -9.23 17.58 6.35
N LEU A 72 -8.92 16.43 5.72
CA LEU A 72 -8.27 15.31 6.40
C LEU A 72 -6.92 15.71 7.02
N ARG A 73 -6.06 16.44 6.28
CA ARG A 73 -4.79 16.96 6.82
C ARG A 73 -5.01 17.84 8.04
N THR A 74 -6.06 18.67 8.02
CA THR A 74 -6.41 19.55 9.15
C THR A 74 -6.84 18.74 10.36
N VAL A 75 -7.72 17.75 10.18
CA VAL A 75 -8.14 16.83 11.24
C VAL A 75 -6.94 16.09 11.84
N VAL A 76 -6.05 15.53 11.01
CA VAL A 76 -4.85 14.82 11.48
C VAL A 76 -3.96 15.76 12.29
N LYS A 77 -3.68 16.96 11.78
CA LYS A 77 -2.86 17.97 12.47
C LYS A 77 -3.42 18.36 13.83
N ALA A 78 -4.75 18.50 13.94
CA ALA A 78 -5.41 18.86 15.20
C ALA A 78 -5.28 17.78 16.29
N HIS A 79 -4.97 16.53 15.90
CA HIS A 79 -4.79 15.41 16.83
C HIS A 79 -3.32 15.11 17.16
N LEU A 80 -2.37 15.85 16.56
CA LEU A 80 -0.96 15.71 16.91
C LEU A 80 -0.72 16.25 18.33
N GLN A 81 -0.09 15.44 19.16
CA GLN A 81 0.35 15.87 20.49
C GLN A 81 1.60 16.74 20.36
N PRO A 82 1.77 17.77 21.22
CA PRO A 82 3.02 18.48 21.35
C PRO A 82 4.17 17.49 21.61
N GLY A 83 5.25 17.60 20.86
CA GLY A 83 6.38 16.69 20.95
C GLY A 83 7.51 17.11 20.04
N PHE A 84 8.66 16.45 20.19
CA PHE A 84 9.76 16.62 19.25
C PHE A 84 9.46 15.85 17.97
N HIS A 85 9.95 16.35 16.84
CA HIS A 85 9.91 15.58 15.60
C HIS A 85 10.79 14.34 15.77
N PHE A 86 10.20 13.15 15.67
CA PHE A 86 10.92 11.88 15.71
C PHE A 86 11.89 11.72 14.52
N TYR A 87 11.68 12.48 13.44
CA TYR A 87 12.48 12.44 12.23
C TYR A 87 12.87 13.86 11.77
N PRO A 88 14.09 14.06 11.24
CA PRO A 88 14.47 15.30 10.56
C PRO A 88 13.54 15.64 9.38
N GLN A 89 13.43 16.93 9.05
CA GLN A 89 12.55 17.41 7.99
C GLN A 89 12.87 16.81 6.60
N ASP A 90 14.15 16.58 6.32
CA ASP A 90 14.65 16.05 5.04
C ASP A 90 15.02 14.56 5.14
N TYR A 91 14.47 13.85 6.12
CA TYR A 91 14.83 12.46 6.37
C TYR A 91 14.22 11.53 5.32
N VAL A 92 14.93 11.38 4.21
CA VAL A 92 14.71 10.30 3.25
C VAL A 92 15.40 9.05 3.79
N THR A 93 14.66 8.16 4.45
CA THR A 93 15.28 6.89 4.87
C THR A 93 15.63 6.03 3.67
N ASP A 94 16.81 5.41 3.66
CA ASP A 94 17.10 4.29 2.75
C ASP A 94 16.07 3.16 2.90
N ARG A 95 15.47 3.02 4.09
CA ARG A 95 14.32 2.13 4.34
C ARG A 95 13.07 2.57 3.58
N SER A 96 12.72 3.86 3.56
CA SER A 96 11.58 4.36 2.78
C SER A 96 11.81 4.23 1.29
N VAL A 97 13.03 4.44 0.80
CA VAL A 97 13.32 4.27 -0.64
C VAL A 97 13.25 2.80 -1.04
N ARG A 98 13.82 1.88 -0.23
CA ARG A 98 13.68 0.43 -0.43
C ARG A 98 12.22 -0.01 -0.36
N PHE A 99 11.47 0.50 0.61
CA PHE A 99 10.04 0.23 0.76
C PHE A 99 9.26 0.71 -0.46
N MET A 100 9.41 1.98 -0.85
CA MET A 100 8.78 2.55 -2.06
C MET A 100 9.16 1.77 -3.32
N THR A 101 10.40 1.27 -3.39
CA THR A 101 10.85 0.41 -4.49
C THR A 101 10.08 -0.91 -4.51
N ALA A 102 9.93 -1.56 -3.36
CA ALA A 102 9.14 -2.77 -3.22
C ALA A 102 7.66 -2.53 -3.56
N GLU A 103 7.07 -1.42 -3.09
CA GLU A 103 5.68 -1.03 -3.40
C GLU A 103 5.46 -0.78 -4.89
N ILE A 104 6.37 -0.08 -5.57
CA ILE A 104 6.28 0.14 -7.02
C ILE A 104 6.28 -1.20 -7.77
N ILE A 105 7.15 -2.13 -7.38
CA ILE A 105 7.19 -3.46 -8.00
C ILE A 105 5.91 -4.25 -7.67
N ARG A 106 5.42 -4.20 -6.43
CA ARG A 106 4.17 -4.86 -6.01
C ARG A 106 2.96 -4.33 -6.77
N GLU A 107 2.89 -3.02 -6.99
CA GLU A 107 1.83 -2.40 -7.79
C GLU A 107 1.85 -2.93 -9.23
N LYS A 108 3.02 -3.02 -9.88
CA LYS A 108 3.12 -3.62 -11.22
C LYS A 108 2.76 -5.10 -11.22
N LEU A 109 3.17 -5.85 -10.19
CA LEU A 109 2.76 -7.24 -10.03
C LEU A 109 1.24 -7.34 -10.01
N MET A 110 0.56 -6.63 -9.11
CA MET A 110 -0.90 -6.62 -9.01
C MET A 110 -1.55 -6.23 -10.34
N ARG A 111 -1.09 -5.13 -10.97
CA ARG A 111 -1.63 -4.62 -12.24
C ARG A 111 -1.56 -5.62 -13.38
N PHE A 112 -0.43 -6.33 -13.53
CA PHE A 112 -0.20 -7.21 -14.69
C PHE A 112 -0.54 -8.68 -14.44
N THR A 113 -0.68 -9.08 -13.17
CA THR A 113 -1.02 -10.46 -12.80
C THR A 113 -2.49 -10.67 -12.43
N GLY A 114 -3.23 -9.60 -12.13
CA GLY A 114 -4.66 -9.67 -11.81
C GLY A 114 -4.95 -10.12 -10.36
N ASP A 115 -6.20 -10.48 -10.09
CA ASP A 115 -6.75 -10.63 -8.73
C ASP A 115 -6.28 -11.89 -7.96
N GLU A 116 -5.56 -12.84 -8.58
CA GLU A 116 -5.23 -14.14 -7.97
C GLU A 116 -3.87 -14.19 -7.23
N LEU A 117 -2.98 -13.23 -7.44
CA LEU A 117 -1.65 -13.14 -6.81
C LEU A 117 -1.49 -12.19 -5.58
N PRO A 118 -2.41 -11.27 -5.22
CA PRO A 118 -2.11 -10.21 -4.23
C PRO A 118 -1.74 -10.67 -2.81
N TYR A 119 -2.42 -11.67 -2.25
CA TYR A 119 -2.31 -11.95 -0.81
C TYR A 119 -1.08 -12.79 -0.44
N GLU A 120 -0.51 -13.52 -1.39
CA GLU A 120 0.57 -14.49 -1.18
C GLU A 120 1.89 -14.10 -1.87
N THR A 121 2.03 -12.83 -2.28
CA THR A 121 3.23 -12.35 -2.98
C THR A 121 3.95 -11.24 -2.21
N THR A 122 5.24 -11.44 -1.95
CA THR A 122 6.11 -10.46 -1.29
C THR A 122 7.24 -10.02 -2.20
N VAL A 123 7.62 -8.74 -2.10
CA VAL A 123 8.78 -8.18 -2.79
C VAL A 123 9.83 -7.78 -1.76
N GLU A 124 11.01 -8.40 -1.85
CA GLU A 124 12.18 -8.08 -1.04
C GLU A 124 13.23 -7.35 -1.88
N ILE A 125 13.82 -6.28 -1.36
CA ILE A 125 14.94 -5.59 -2.02
C ILE A 125 16.25 -6.12 -1.43
N GLU A 126 16.86 -7.09 -2.12
CA GLU A 126 18.11 -7.73 -1.70
C GLU A 126 19.34 -6.81 -1.89
N GLN A 127 19.34 -5.99 -2.95
CA GLN A 127 20.41 -5.03 -3.20
C GLN A 127 19.83 -3.70 -3.64
N PHE A 128 20.37 -2.63 -3.06
CA PHE A 128 20.09 -1.26 -3.46
C PHE A 128 21.38 -0.46 -3.30
N GLY A 129 21.89 0.09 -4.39
CA GLY A 129 23.12 0.88 -4.35
C GLY A 129 23.34 1.69 -5.61
N LYS A 130 24.03 2.82 -5.48
CA LYS A 130 24.38 3.68 -6.61
C LYS A 130 25.80 3.36 -7.07
N SER A 131 25.98 3.15 -8.37
CA SER A 131 27.31 2.99 -8.96
C SER A 131 28.04 4.33 -9.04
N GLU A 132 29.37 4.29 -9.21
CA GLU A 132 30.20 5.47 -9.45
C GLU A 132 29.75 6.28 -10.68
N ARG A 133 29.13 5.62 -11.66
CA ARG A 133 28.58 6.24 -12.88
C ARG A 133 27.20 6.87 -12.67
N GLY A 134 26.67 6.87 -11.44
CA GLY A 134 25.39 7.47 -11.08
C GLY A 134 24.15 6.60 -11.34
N THR A 135 24.30 5.41 -11.94
CA THR A 135 23.20 4.45 -12.13
C THR A 135 22.89 3.74 -10.82
N THR A 136 21.60 3.69 -10.44
CA THR A 136 21.13 2.92 -9.29
C THR A 136 20.90 1.46 -9.68
N HIS A 137 21.55 0.54 -8.99
CA HIS A 137 21.38 -0.91 -9.14
C HIS A 137 20.43 -1.42 -8.07
N ILE A 138 19.39 -2.12 -8.51
CA ILE A 138 18.34 -2.66 -7.64
C ILE A 138 18.15 -4.13 -7.97
N HIS A 139 18.30 -4.97 -6.95
CA HIS A 139 17.96 -6.38 -7.02
C HIS A 139 16.73 -6.64 -6.16
N ALA A 140 15.65 -7.12 -6.78
CA ALA A 140 14.41 -7.43 -6.08
C ALA A 140 14.00 -8.89 -6.27
N LEU A 141 13.67 -9.54 -5.15
CA LEU A 141 13.20 -10.90 -5.09
C LEU A 141 11.68 -10.90 -4.88
N ILE A 142 10.97 -11.52 -5.81
CA ILE A 142 9.54 -11.75 -5.76
C ILE A 142 9.32 -13.16 -5.20
N LEU A 143 8.80 -13.22 -3.99
CA LEU A 143 8.47 -14.44 -3.28
C LEU A 143 7.01 -14.78 -3.54
N VAL A 144 6.75 -16.02 -3.94
CA VAL A 144 5.41 -16.59 -4.14
C VAL A 144 5.30 -17.91 -3.40
N GLU A 145 4.09 -18.31 -3.01
CA GLU A 145 3.88 -19.54 -2.26
C GLU A 145 3.87 -20.80 -3.13
N ARG A 146 3.32 -20.69 -4.35
CA ARG A 146 3.06 -21.84 -5.21
C ARG A 146 3.83 -21.78 -6.54
N PRO A 147 4.26 -22.93 -7.10
CA PRO A 147 4.88 -22.97 -8.42
C PRO A 147 3.99 -22.43 -9.55
N ALA A 148 2.66 -22.56 -9.43
CA ALA A 148 1.70 -22.01 -10.38
C ALA A 148 1.79 -20.47 -10.43
N GLN A 149 1.82 -19.81 -9.27
CA GLN A 149 2.02 -18.38 -9.13
C GLN A 149 3.34 -17.92 -9.75
N LYS A 150 4.43 -18.67 -9.52
CA LYS A 150 5.72 -18.36 -10.16
C LYS A 150 5.60 -18.36 -11.69
N ARG A 151 4.90 -19.33 -12.28
CA ARG A 151 4.67 -19.36 -13.74
C ARG A 151 3.82 -18.18 -14.19
N MET A 152 2.80 -17.80 -13.42
CA MET A 152 1.96 -16.64 -13.73
C MET A 152 2.74 -15.33 -13.72
N VAL A 153 3.59 -15.10 -12.71
CA VAL A 153 4.43 -13.89 -12.61
C VAL A 153 5.44 -13.83 -13.77
N ILE A 154 6.06 -14.96 -14.12
CA ILE A 154 7.02 -15.03 -15.23
C ILE A 154 6.31 -14.78 -16.57
N GLY A 155 5.16 -15.42 -16.77
CA GLY A 155 4.43 -15.40 -18.04
C GLY A 155 5.13 -16.23 -19.13
N GLU A 156 4.45 -16.40 -20.26
CA GLU A 156 4.97 -17.14 -21.40
C GLU A 156 6.27 -16.48 -21.92
N GLY A 157 7.35 -17.26 -22.00
CA GLY A 157 8.67 -16.77 -22.42
C GLY A 157 9.26 -15.66 -21.55
N GLY A 158 8.76 -15.46 -20.31
CA GLY A 158 9.18 -14.35 -19.44
C GLY A 158 8.59 -12.99 -19.82
N SER A 159 7.62 -12.95 -20.74
CA SER A 159 7.01 -11.72 -21.26
C SER A 159 6.38 -10.85 -20.17
N LYS A 160 5.73 -11.47 -19.18
CA LYS A 160 5.05 -10.74 -18.11
C LYS A 160 6.05 -10.14 -17.13
N LEU A 161 7.04 -10.91 -16.67
CA LEU A 161 8.11 -10.40 -15.80
C LEU A 161 8.90 -9.28 -16.47
N LYS A 162 9.15 -9.38 -17.79
CA LYS A 162 9.79 -8.32 -18.58
C LYS A 162 8.96 -7.03 -18.59
N THR A 163 7.64 -7.16 -18.74
CA THR A 163 6.72 -6.01 -18.71
C THR A 163 6.70 -5.36 -17.33
N ILE A 164 6.54 -6.15 -16.27
CA ILE A 164 6.60 -5.72 -14.87
C ILE A 164 7.91 -4.96 -14.59
N GLY A 165 9.05 -5.55 -14.95
CA GLY A 165 10.36 -4.92 -14.75
C GLY A 165 10.54 -3.63 -15.56
N THR A 166 10.02 -3.58 -16.79
CA THR A 166 10.10 -2.37 -17.62
C THR A 166 9.30 -1.22 -17.03
N GLU A 167 8.07 -1.48 -16.60
CA GLU A 167 7.20 -0.45 -16.03
C GLU A 167 7.65 -0.02 -14.63
N ALA A 168 8.07 -0.97 -13.78
CA ALA A 168 8.63 -0.64 -12.47
C ALA A 168 9.91 0.20 -12.61
N ARG A 169 10.81 -0.16 -13.51
CA ARG A 169 12.04 0.61 -13.77
C ARG A 169 11.72 2.05 -14.19
N ARG A 170 10.74 2.27 -15.07
CA ARG A 170 10.33 3.62 -15.49
C ARG A 170 9.87 4.50 -14.34
N ASP A 171 9.08 3.94 -13.42
CA ASP A 171 8.60 4.68 -12.25
C ASP A 171 9.71 4.91 -11.22
N LEU A 172 10.63 3.95 -11.06
CA LEU A 172 11.81 4.11 -10.20
C LEU A 172 12.78 5.17 -10.75
N GLU A 173 12.97 5.27 -12.06
CA GLU A 173 13.81 6.32 -12.66
C GLU A 173 13.25 7.72 -12.38
N LYS A 174 11.91 7.88 -12.39
CA LYS A 174 11.25 9.13 -11.99
C LYS A 174 11.41 9.40 -10.50
N LEU A 175 11.16 8.40 -9.66
CA LEU A 175 11.25 8.52 -8.20
C LEU A 175 12.67 8.91 -7.75
N LEU A 176 13.69 8.28 -8.34
CA LEU A 176 15.09 8.44 -7.93
C LEU A 176 15.83 9.53 -8.70
N SER A 177 15.22 10.09 -9.75
CA SER A 177 15.85 11.05 -10.67
C SER A 177 17.21 10.58 -11.19
N SER A 178 17.35 9.26 -11.42
CA SER A 178 18.57 8.63 -11.90
C SER A 178 18.25 7.44 -12.82
N LYS A 179 19.22 6.98 -13.60
CA LYS A 179 19.09 5.73 -14.35
C LYS A 179 19.03 4.56 -13.40
N VAL A 180 18.14 3.59 -13.68
CA VAL A 180 17.94 2.41 -12.84
C VAL A 180 18.25 1.14 -13.62
N ASN A 181 19.09 0.28 -13.06
CA ASN A 181 19.26 -1.10 -13.47
C ASN A 181 18.51 -2.00 -12.48
N LEU A 182 17.28 -2.36 -12.85
CA LEU A 182 16.41 -3.22 -12.05
C LEU A 182 16.52 -4.67 -12.52
N LYS A 183 16.86 -5.57 -11.60
CA LYS A 183 16.80 -7.02 -11.79
C LYS A 183 15.73 -7.62 -10.88
N LEU A 184 14.89 -8.46 -11.46
CA LEU A 184 13.80 -9.16 -10.77
C LEU A 184 14.05 -10.66 -10.80
N TRP A 185 13.88 -11.32 -9.66
CA TRP A 185 13.87 -12.78 -9.55
C TRP A 185 12.55 -13.26 -8.97
N VAL A 186 12.11 -14.45 -9.37
CA VAL A 186 10.90 -15.08 -8.82
C VAL A 186 11.27 -16.40 -8.15
N LYS A 187 11.02 -16.51 -6.85
CA LYS A 187 11.33 -17.70 -6.05
C LYS A 187 10.07 -18.20 -5.34
N VAL A 188 9.88 -19.51 -5.38
CA VAL A 188 8.83 -20.17 -4.60
C VAL A 188 9.40 -20.40 -3.20
N LYS A 189 8.67 -19.95 -2.18
CA LYS A 189 8.93 -20.26 -0.77
C LYS A 189 7.57 -20.60 -0.17
N SER A 190 7.36 -21.83 0.30
CA SER A 190 6.10 -22.22 0.94
C SER A 190 6.09 -21.79 2.40
N GLY A 191 4.95 -21.34 2.93
CA GLY A 191 4.77 -21.03 4.36
C GLY A 191 5.53 -19.81 4.86
N TRP A 192 5.90 -18.86 3.99
CA TRP A 192 6.56 -17.62 4.41
C TRP A 192 5.58 -16.58 4.97
N SER A 193 4.31 -16.64 4.57
CA SER A 193 3.21 -15.82 5.09
C SER A 193 2.88 -16.19 6.54
N ASP A 194 3.00 -17.47 6.90
CA ASP A 194 2.81 -18.00 8.25
C ASP A 194 4.06 -17.91 9.15
N ASP A 195 5.23 -17.56 8.59
CA ASP A 195 6.48 -17.49 9.33
C ASP A 195 6.66 -16.09 9.94
N GLU A 196 6.28 -15.92 11.21
CA GLU A 196 6.49 -14.69 12.00
C GLU A 196 7.90 -14.10 11.87
N ARG A 197 8.91 -14.95 11.62
CA ARG A 197 10.30 -14.54 11.46
C ARG A 197 10.56 -13.90 10.09
N ALA A 198 9.84 -14.33 9.05
CA ALA A 198 9.89 -13.75 7.71
C ALA A 198 9.12 -12.41 7.66
N LEU A 199 7.98 -12.30 8.34
CA LEU A 199 7.24 -11.03 8.52
C LEU A 199 8.12 -9.93 9.15
N LYS A 200 8.92 -10.30 10.16
CA LYS A 200 9.88 -9.39 10.83
C LYS A 200 10.99 -8.87 9.91
N SER A 201 11.50 -9.69 8.98
CA SER A 201 12.49 -9.22 7.98
C SER A 201 11.90 -8.37 6.86
N LEU A 202 10.57 -8.43 6.69
CA LEU A 202 9.81 -7.71 5.67
C LEU A 202 9.29 -6.34 6.12
N GLY A 203 9.58 -5.95 7.36
CA GLY A 203 9.17 -4.65 7.90
C GLY A 203 7.73 -4.61 8.43
N TYR A 204 7.00 -5.72 8.40
CA TYR A 204 5.73 -5.86 9.12
C TYR A 204 6.04 -6.16 10.58
N ARG A 205 6.15 -5.10 11.39
CA ARG A 205 6.08 -5.22 12.84
C ARG A 205 4.60 -5.33 13.22
N GLU A 206 4.23 -6.41 13.90
CA GLU A 206 3.12 -6.34 14.84
C GLU A 206 3.60 -5.47 16.00
N ASP A 207 2.99 -4.30 16.12
CA ASP A 207 2.96 -3.56 17.39
C ASP A 207 1.77 -4.08 18.21
#